data_AF-A0A924E0H6-F1
#
_entry.id   AF-A0A924E0H6-F1
#
_cell.length_a   1.000
_cell.length_b   1.000
_cell.length_c   1.000
_cell.angle_alpha   90.00
_cell.angle_beta   90.00
_cell.angle_gamma   90.00
#
_symmetry.space_group_name_H-M   'P 1'
#
loop_
_entity.id
_entity.type
_entity.pdbx_description
1 polymer ?
#
loop_
_entity_poly.entity_id
_entity_poly.type
_entity_poly.pdbx_seq_one_letter_code
_entity_poly.pdbx_strand_id
1 'polypeptide(L)'
;MDNQSGPQDTWEMGAQEAAAALTQAPAAPVATKSPAAPPAAAKADMPRRRRKPNPAAPNTPADEKAVAVSHDIALAIDGITEQINGIQSGLSRKVTHMSVDAEAWTQALGGLVRKVFAVPVTFAMQVFLVPLRFANGLLGRVAPAEDEYDDEVDWDAETAEEEAQEPFVDFNDLLEKNIIFLDNAKRPLFTAVQAGMGGKFSKQVMALYMELALTAVRECAPLTSGMPPVDKGPCEGKSLEDLMAEVGPDDLLRFFTFACKFAASYSGKNFRLSETFATWLMNGAPIK
;
A
#
# COMPACT_ATOMS: atom_id res chain seq x y z
N MET A 1 22.06 -64.73 -9.97
CA MET A 1 20.71 -65.35 -9.89
C MET A 1 20.09 -64.88 -8.60
N ASP A 2 18.78 -64.62 -8.61
CA ASP A 2 17.92 -64.02 -7.57
C ASP A 2 18.04 -62.48 -7.49
N ASN A 3 17.18 -61.65 -8.09
CA ASN A 3 15.70 -61.55 -8.20
C ASN A 3 15.00 -61.19 -6.87
N GLN A 4 14.79 -59.90 -6.64
CA GLN A 4 13.80 -59.30 -5.71
C GLN A 4 13.66 -57.81 -6.10
N SER A 5 12.68 -57.45 -6.92
CA SER A 5 11.31 -57.04 -6.55
C SER A 5 11.29 -55.71 -5.79
N GLY A 6 11.01 -54.62 -6.51
CA GLY A 6 10.70 -53.31 -5.93
C GLY A 6 9.23 -53.22 -5.47
N PRO A 7 8.87 -52.17 -4.70
CA PRO A 7 7.48 -51.79 -4.49
C PRO A 7 7.07 -50.68 -5.46
N GLN A 8 6.05 -51.01 -6.26
CA GLN A 8 5.20 -50.10 -7.01
C GLN A 8 4.17 -49.41 -6.09
N ASP A 9 3.84 -48.17 -6.46
CA ASP A 9 2.49 -47.58 -6.49
C ASP A 9 1.62 -47.61 -5.22
N THR A 10 1.53 -46.47 -4.54
CA THR A 10 0.26 -45.96 -3.97
C THR A 10 0.25 -44.42 -4.02
N TRP A 11 0.05 -43.87 -5.21
CA TRP A 11 -0.43 -42.50 -5.42
C TRP A 11 -1.75 -42.62 -6.18
N GLU A 12 -2.87 -42.73 -5.47
CA GLU A 12 -4.23 -42.45 -5.96
C GLU A 12 -5.24 -42.85 -4.89
N MET A 13 -5.82 -41.86 -4.20
CA MET A 13 -7.21 -41.79 -3.74
C MET A 13 -7.34 -40.70 -2.68
N GLY A 14 -8.00 -39.59 -3.04
CA GLY A 14 -8.36 -38.56 -2.06
C GLY A 14 -8.60 -37.15 -2.60
N ALA A 15 -9.15 -37.00 -3.81
CA ALA A 15 -9.45 -35.67 -4.37
C ALA A 15 -10.82 -35.62 -5.09
N GLN A 16 -11.84 -36.26 -4.51
CA GLN A 16 -13.19 -36.29 -5.11
C GLN A 16 -14.30 -36.42 -4.05
N GLU A 17 -14.37 -35.50 -3.07
CA GLU A 17 -15.60 -35.37 -2.24
C GLU A 17 -15.68 -34.05 -1.45
N ALA A 18 -15.78 -32.90 -2.12
CA ALA A 18 -16.18 -31.64 -1.46
C ALA A 18 -16.94 -30.66 -2.39
N ALA A 19 -17.57 -31.18 -3.44
CA ALA A 19 -18.34 -30.39 -4.40
C ALA A 19 -19.80 -30.88 -4.48
N ALA A 20 -20.56 -30.82 -3.38
CA ALA A 20 -22.02 -31.01 -3.40
C ALA A 20 -22.69 -30.70 -2.03
N ALA A 21 -22.80 -29.43 -1.66
CA ALA A 21 -23.77 -28.87 -0.69
C ALA A 21 -23.39 -27.40 -0.50
N LEU A 22 -24.23 -26.37 -0.59
CA LEU A 22 -25.67 -26.30 -0.39
C LEU A 22 -26.15 -25.05 -1.14
N THR A 23 -27.04 -25.25 -2.10
CA THR A 23 -27.90 -24.22 -2.66
C THR A 23 -29.01 -23.96 -1.66
N GLN A 24 -29.14 -22.74 -1.13
CA GLN A 24 -30.44 -22.16 -0.75
C GLN A 24 -30.31 -20.67 -0.35
N ALA A 25 -30.84 -19.82 -1.22
CA ALA A 25 -31.27 -18.47 -0.89
C ALA A 25 -32.63 -18.51 -0.17
N PRO A 26 -32.91 -17.53 0.71
CA PRO A 26 -34.24 -16.93 0.66
C PRO A 26 -34.24 -15.39 0.77
N ALA A 27 -35.07 -14.80 -0.11
CA ALA A 27 -36.03 -13.72 0.10
C ALA A 27 -35.70 -12.54 1.06
N ALA A 28 -35.48 -11.37 0.44
CA ALA A 28 -36.18 -10.07 0.55
C ALA A 28 -36.57 -9.46 1.94
N PRO A 29 -36.70 -8.11 2.01
CA PRO A 29 -36.40 -7.31 3.20
C PRO A 29 -37.60 -7.02 4.10
N VAL A 30 -37.38 -6.96 5.41
CA VAL A 30 -38.33 -6.40 6.39
C VAL A 30 -37.85 -5.01 6.79
N ALA A 31 -38.67 -4.01 6.46
CA ALA A 31 -38.53 -2.63 6.89
C ALA A 31 -38.70 -2.52 8.41
N THR A 32 -37.66 -2.04 9.12
CA THR A 32 -37.76 -1.63 10.52
C THR A 32 -37.86 -0.11 10.62
N LYS A 33 -38.95 0.30 11.27
CA LYS A 33 -39.34 1.67 11.57
C LYS A 33 -38.26 2.41 12.38
N SER A 34 -37.94 3.61 11.93
CA SER A 34 -37.18 4.62 12.68
C SER A 34 -37.97 5.04 13.93
N PRO A 35 -37.39 5.00 15.14
CA PRO A 35 -38.02 5.54 16.34
C PRO A 35 -37.94 7.08 16.37
N ALA A 36 -39.04 7.65 16.84
CA ALA A 36 -39.34 9.08 16.92
C ALA A 36 -38.37 9.86 17.83
N ALA A 37 -38.06 11.09 17.41
CA ALA A 37 -37.35 12.08 18.20
C ALA A 37 -38.19 12.53 19.42
N PRO A 38 -37.58 12.71 20.61
CA PRO A 38 -38.24 13.31 21.75
C PRO A 38 -38.38 14.84 21.62
N PRO A 39 -39.39 15.44 22.29
CA PRO A 39 -39.77 16.83 22.12
C PRO A 39 -38.86 17.82 22.86
N ALA A 40 -38.90 19.05 22.34
CA ALA A 40 -38.24 20.26 22.81
C ALA A 40 -38.37 20.52 24.32
N ALA A 41 -37.23 20.74 24.98
CA ALA A 41 -37.16 21.39 26.28
C ALA A 41 -36.72 22.85 26.12
N ALA A 42 -37.43 23.72 26.80
CA ALA A 42 -37.43 25.16 26.69
C ALA A 42 -36.25 25.85 27.41
N LYS A 43 -35.79 26.93 26.76
CA LYS A 43 -35.37 28.23 27.33
C LYS A 43 -34.43 28.24 28.55
N ALA A 44 -33.19 28.64 28.29
CA ALA A 44 -32.45 29.53 29.19
C ALA A 44 -32.03 30.78 28.40
N ASP A 45 -32.60 31.90 28.82
CA ASP A 45 -32.47 33.23 28.27
C ASP A 45 -31.09 33.80 28.62
N MET A 46 -30.26 34.10 27.62
CA MET A 46 -29.03 34.87 27.80
C MET A 46 -28.90 35.91 26.69
N PRO A 47 -28.72 37.20 27.02
CA PRO A 47 -28.63 38.26 26.03
C PRO A 47 -27.27 38.20 25.30
N ARG A 48 -27.25 37.53 24.15
CA ARG A 48 -26.17 37.63 23.16
C ARG A 48 -26.07 39.07 22.67
N ARG A 49 -24.94 39.72 22.99
CA ARG A 49 -24.45 40.94 22.32
C ARG A 49 -24.57 40.77 20.81
N ARG A 50 -25.48 41.53 20.18
CA ARG A 50 -25.55 41.72 18.73
C ARG A 50 -24.23 42.32 18.23
N ARG A 51 -23.30 41.48 17.77
CA ARG A 51 -22.31 41.91 16.78
C ARG A 51 -23.04 42.00 15.45
N LYS A 52 -23.07 43.21 14.89
CA LYS A 52 -23.60 43.46 13.54
C LYS A 52 -22.89 42.53 12.55
N PRO A 53 -23.61 41.81 11.67
CA PRO A 53 -22.98 41.14 10.56
C PRO A 53 -22.30 42.20 9.69
N ASN A 54 -20.99 42.03 9.51
CA ASN A 54 -20.24 42.80 8.52
C ASN A 54 -20.81 42.40 7.14
N PRO A 55 -21.28 43.33 6.30
CA PRO A 55 -21.72 42.99 4.96
C PRO A 55 -20.56 42.32 4.22
N ALA A 56 -20.82 41.15 3.67
CA ALA A 56 -19.87 40.38 2.88
C ALA A 56 -19.25 41.30 1.82
N ALA A 57 -17.92 41.30 1.76
CA ALA A 57 -17.19 41.97 0.71
C ALA A 57 -17.62 41.39 -0.65
N PRO A 58 -17.72 42.23 -1.69
CA PRO A 58 -18.05 41.76 -3.03
C PRO A 58 -17.03 40.72 -3.51
N ASN A 59 -17.55 39.63 -4.10
CA ASN A 59 -16.77 38.53 -4.66
C ASN A 59 -15.62 39.08 -5.47
N THR A 60 -14.41 38.63 -5.14
CA THR A 60 -13.23 38.99 -5.91
C THR A 60 -13.30 38.30 -7.29
N PRO A 61 -12.77 38.90 -8.35
CA PRO A 61 -12.74 38.29 -9.69
C PRO A 61 -11.92 36.98 -9.77
N ALA A 62 -11.27 36.56 -8.67
CA ALA A 62 -10.65 35.25 -8.53
C ALA A 62 -11.66 34.13 -8.23
N ASP A 63 -12.73 34.43 -7.49
CA ASP A 63 -13.77 33.45 -7.15
C ASP A 63 -14.67 33.13 -8.37
N GLU A 64 -14.93 34.11 -9.25
CA GLU A 64 -15.64 33.87 -10.51
C GLU A 64 -14.86 32.93 -11.45
N LYS A 65 -13.51 33.01 -11.45
CA LYS A 65 -12.68 32.10 -12.25
C LYS A 65 -12.66 30.69 -11.68
N ALA A 66 -12.67 30.53 -10.36
CA ALA A 66 -12.73 29.21 -9.73
C ALA A 66 -14.06 28.49 -10.00
N VAL A 67 -15.17 29.25 -10.03
CA VAL A 67 -16.50 28.71 -10.38
C VAL A 67 -16.62 28.42 -11.88
N ALA A 68 -16.01 29.23 -12.75
CA ALA A 68 -15.97 28.93 -14.18
C ALA A 68 -15.17 27.66 -14.49
N VAL A 69 -14.01 27.48 -13.86
CA VAL A 69 -13.16 26.28 -14.03
C VAL A 69 -13.86 25.02 -13.52
N SER A 70 -14.60 25.09 -12.40
CA SER A 70 -15.35 23.92 -11.91
C SER A 70 -16.52 23.54 -12.81
N HIS A 71 -17.16 24.52 -13.46
CA HIS A 71 -18.22 24.26 -14.43
C HIS A 71 -17.68 23.63 -15.72
N ASP A 72 -16.54 24.11 -16.25
CA ASP A 72 -15.89 23.53 -17.44
C ASP A 72 -15.41 22.10 -17.20
N ILE A 73 -14.91 21.79 -15.99
CA ILE A 73 -14.53 20.44 -15.59
C ILE A 73 -15.76 19.52 -15.53
N ALA A 74 -16.89 19.99 -14.99
CA ALA A 74 -18.12 19.21 -14.95
C ALA A 74 -18.63 18.88 -16.37
N LEU A 75 -18.61 19.86 -17.29
CA LEU A 75 -18.98 19.65 -18.70
C LEU A 75 -18.03 18.68 -19.42
N ALA A 76 -16.73 18.72 -19.11
CA ALA A 76 -15.76 17.78 -19.66
C ALA A 76 -15.99 16.34 -19.15
N ILE A 77 -16.37 16.17 -17.88
CA ILE A 77 -16.70 14.86 -17.29
C ILE A 77 -17.98 14.28 -17.89
N ASP A 78 -19.00 15.11 -18.10
CA ASP A 78 -20.24 14.66 -18.76
C ASP A 78 -19.99 14.24 -20.21
N GLY A 79 -19.16 14.99 -20.95
CA GLY A 79 -18.74 14.62 -22.31
C GLY A 79 -17.95 13.31 -22.39
N ILE A 80 -17.08 13.05 -21.42
CA ILE A 80 -16.35 11.76 -21.32
C ILE A 80 -17.32 10.62 -21.02
N THR A 81 -18.31 10.85 -20.15
CA THR A 81 -19.32 9.85 -19.80
C THR A 81 -20.20 9.48 -21.00
N GLU A 82 -20.61 10.47 -21.80
CA GLU A 82 -21.32 10.22 -23.07
C GLU A 82 -20.46 9.45 -24.09
N GLN A 83 -19.17 9.76 -24.20
CA GLN A 83 -18.27 9.00 -25.07
C GLN A 83 -18.12 7.54 -24.62
N ILE A 84 -17.99 7.30 -23.32
CA ILE A 84 -17.90 5.94 -22.75
C ILE A 84 -19.20 5.16 -23.02
N ASN A 85 -20.36 5.76 -22.81
CA ASN A 85 -21.65 5.14 -23.08
C ASN A 85 -21.88 4.90 -24.60
N GLY A 86 -21.38 5.80 -25.45
CA GLY A 86 -21.35 5.63 -26.90
C GLY A 86 -20.48 4.45 -27.34
N ILE A 87 -19.29 4.31 -26.74
CA ILE A 87 -18.38 3.19 -27.00
C ILE A 87 -18.98 1.88 -26.51
N GLN A 88 -19.56 1.82 -25.31
CA GLN A 88 -20.20 0.62 -24.78
C GLN A 88 -21.42 0.18 -25.59
N SER A 89 -22.26 1.12 -26.03
CA SER A 89 -23.44 0.82 -26.86
C SER A 89 -23.05 0.45 -28.30
N GLY A 90 -21.93 0.96 -28.82
CA GLY A 90 -21.32 0.53 -30.07
C GLY A 90 -20.68 -0.87 -29.97
N LEU A 91 -20.01 -1.17 -28.86
CA LEU A 91 -19.45 -2.49 -28.58
C LEU A 91 -20.54 -3.55 -28.40
N SER A 92 -21.61 -3.26 -27.67
CA SER A 92 -22.70 -4.22 -27.45
C SER A 92 -23.44 -4.58 -28.76
N ARG A 93 -23.50 -3.63 -29.72
CA ARG A 93 -24.04 -3.88 -31.06
C ARG A 93 -23.09 -4.63 -32.00
N LYS A 94 -21.77 -4.54 -31.80
CA LYS A 94 -20.79 -5.32 -32.56
C LYS A 94 -20.56 -6.71 -32.00
N VAL A 95 -20.66 -6.90 -30.69
CA VAL A 95 -20.51 -8.20 -30.00
C VAL A 95 -21.65 -9.17 -30.37
N THR A 96 -22.82 -8.68 -30.75
CA THR A 96 -23.92 -9.53 -31.26
C THR A 96 -23.70 -10.04 -32.69
N HIS A 97 -22.71 -9.50 -33.43
CA HIS A 97 -22.42 -9.89 -34.82
C HIS A 97 -21.04 -10.52 -35.04
N MET A 98 -20.18 -10.60 -34.02
CA MET A 98 -18.81 -11.12 -34.17
C MET A 98 -18.48 -12.11 -33.06
N SER A 99 -19.03 -13.32 -33.14
CA SER A 99 -18.62 -14.46 -32.30
C SER A 99 -17.51 -15.29 -32.94
N VAL A 100 -16.71 -14.71 -33.85
CA VAL A 100 -15.59 -15.40 -34.49
C VAL A 100 -14.39 -14.45 -34.48
N ASP A 101 -13.27 -14.94 -33.94
CA ASP A 101 -11.93 -14.35 -33.86
C ASP A 101 -11.59 -13.46 -32.65
N ALA A 102 -11.49 -14.11 -31.49
CA ALA A 102 -10.89 -13.57 -30.26
C ALA A 102 -9.36 -13.32 -30.37
N GLU A 103 -8.65 -13.98 -31.29
CA GLU A 103 -7.18 -13.85 -31.44
C GLU A 103 -6.73 -12.55 -32.11
N ALA A 104 -7.54 -11.99 -33.02
CA ALA A 104 -7.21 -10.70 -33.65
C ALA A 104 -7.27 -9.53 -32.65
N TRP A 105 -8.13 -9.65 -31.64
CA TRP A 105 -8.35 -8.63 -30.61
C TRP A 105 -7.19 -8.52 -29.62
N THR A 106 -6.60 -9.65 -29.21
CA THR A 106 -5.49 -9.65 -28.25
C THR A 106 -4.21 -9.07 -28.83
N GLN A 107 -3.94 -9.30 -30.13
CA GLN A 107 -2.80 -8.69 -30.82
C GLN A 107 -2.96 -7.17 -31.00
N ALA A 108 -4.16 -6.69 -31.33
CA ALA A 108 -4.39 -5.26 -31.53
C ALA A 108 -4.28 -4.45 -30.22
N LEU A 109 -4.80 -4.98 -29.11
CA LEU A 109 -4.69 -4.33 -27.80
C LEU A 109 -3.27 -4.34 -27.23
N GLY A 110 -2.51 -5.42 -27.44
CA GLY A 110 -1.13 -5.54 -26.95
C GLY A 110 -0.17 -4.50 -27.53
N GLY A 111 -0.36 -4.11 -28.79
CA GLY A 111 0.49 -3.11 -29.47
C GLY A 111 0.26 -1.67 -28.98
N LEU A 112 -0.98 -1.33 -28.64
CA LEU A 112 -1.37 0.01 -28.22
C LEU A 112 -0.92 0.30 -26.78
N VAL A 113 -1.07 -0.68 -25.88
CA VAL A 113 -0.67 -0.55 -24.47
C VAL A 113 0.85 -0.40 -24.34
N ARG A 114 1.64 -1.13 -25.14
CA ARG A 114 3.12 -1.01 -25.09
C ARG A 114 3.65 0.36 -25.51
N LYS A 115 3.06 1.01 -26.52
CA LYS A 115 3.56 2.29 -27.03
C LYS A 115 3.18 3.49 -26.16
N VAL A 116 2.01 3.44 -25.53
CA VAL A 116 1.52 4.55 -24.68
C VAL A 116 2.17 4.55 -23.30
N PHE A 117 2.58 3.38 -22.78
CA PHE A 117 3.08 3.26 -21.40
C PHE A 117 4.61 3.11 -21.25
N ALA A 118 5.37 2.80 -22.31
CA ALA A 118 6.82 2.57 -22.19
C ALA A 118 7.67 3.86 -22.07
N VAL A 119 7.21 4.98 -22.61
CA VAL A 119 7.97 6.24 -22.66
C VAL A 119 7.94 7.05 -21.35
N PRO A 120 6.83 7.09 -20.57
CA PRO A 120 6.81 7.83 -19.30
C PRO A 120 7.60 7.18 -18.16
N VAL A 121 7.78 5.85 -18.20
CA VAL A 121 8.33 5.08 -17.07
C VAL A 121 9.84 5.27 -16.92
N THR A 122 10.59 5.34 -18.02
CA THR A 122 12.05 5.56 -17.99
C THR A 122 12.41 6.99 -17.58
N PHE A 123 11.59 7.99 -17.92
CA PHE A 123 11.81 9.38 -17.51
C PHE A 123 11.50 9.61 -16.02
N ALA A 124 10.46 8.97 -15.48
CA ALA A 124 10.14 9.02 -14.06
C ALA A 124 11.24 8.42 -13.18
N MET A 125 11.90 7.36 -13.64
CA MET A 125 12.94 6.68 -12.85
C MET A 125 14.23 7.51 -12.70
N GLN A 126 14.62 8.28 -13.74
CA GLN A 126 15.83 9.14 -13.68
C GLN A 126 15.64 10.39 -12.81
N VAL A 127 14.43 10.96 -12.77
CA VAL A 127 14.15 12.14 -11.92
C VAL A 127 14.04 11.74 -10.43
N PHE A 128 13.68 10.50 -10.13
CA PHE A 128 13.49 10.00 -8.76
C PHE A 128 14.80 9.60 -8.03
N LEU A 129 15.86 9.20 -8.73
CA LEU A 129 17.11 8.72 -8.11
C LEU A 129 18.07 9.83 -7.66
N VAL A 130 17.90 11.07 -8.16
CA VAL A 130 18.81 12.17 -7.87
C VAL A 130 18.61 12.81 -6.48
N PRO A 131 17.39 12.99 -5.94
CA PRO A 131 17.20 13.58 -4.61
C PRO A 131 17.55 12.65 -3.44
N LEU A 132 17.42 11.32 -3.60
CA LEU A 132 17.67 10.35 -2.53
C LEU A 132 19.15 10.28 -2.13
N ARG A 133 20.08 10.62 -3.04
CA ARG A 133 21.52 10.70 -2.72
C ARG A 133 21.89 11.92 -1.86
N PHE A 134 21.09 12.99 -1.87
CA PHE A 134 21.37 14.20 -1.09
C PHE A 134 20.93 14.09 0.37
N ALA A 135 19.86 13.35 0.67
CA ALA A 135 19.36 13.19 2.04
C ALA A 135 20.29 12.32 2.92
N ASN A 136 20.96 11.32 2.35
CA ASN A 136 21.88 10.45 3.10
C ASN A 136 23.28 11.05 3.31
N GLY A 137 23.65 12.12 2.59
CA GLY A 137 24.95 12.79 2.76
C GLY A 137 25.01 13.78 3.94
N LEU A 138 23.86 14.13 4.54
CA LEU A 138 23.76 15.18 5.56
C LEU A 138 23.73 14.66 7.01
N LEU A 139 23.72 13.34 7.21
CA LEU A 139 23.74 12.72 8.53
C LEU A 139 25.04 11.93 8.74
N GLY A 140 26.03 12.59 9.34
CA GLY A 140 26.89 11.94 10.33
C GLY A 140 28.26 11.44 9.87
N ARG A 141 29.20 12.36 9.62
CA ARG A 141 30.62 12.12 9.90
C ARG A 141 30.97 12.86 11.18
N VAL A 142 30.60 12.30 12.32
CA VAL A 142 31.07 12.75 13.64
C VAL A 142 32.34 11.97 13.94
N ALA A 143 33.47 12.67 14.01
CA ALA A 143 34.72 12.09 14.46
C ALA A 143 34.64 11.81 15.97
N PRO A 144 35.07 10.63 16.45
CA PRO A 144 35.18 10.40 17.88
C PRO A 144 36.36 11.24 18.43
N ALA A 145 36.07 12.02 19.47
CA ALA A 145 37.11 12.60 20.32
C ALA A 145 37.63 11.47 21.23
N GLU A 146 38.94 11.28 21.22
CA GLU A 146 39.64 10.39 22.14
C GLU A 146 39.74 11.09 23.50
N ASP A 147 38.90 10.69 24.45
CA ASP A 147 39.10 11.03 25.86
C ASP A 147 39.61 9.76 26.58
N GLU A 148 40.86 9.85 27.00
CA GLU A 148 41.63 8.89 27.78
C GLU A 148 41.11 8.92 29.23
N TYR A 149 40.47 7.82 29.68
CA TYR A 149 40.11 7.59 31.07
C TYR A 149 40.71 6.27 31.55
N ASP A 150 41.79 6.39 32.32
CA ASP A 150 42.24 5.40 33.31
C ASP A 150 41.27 5.48 34.49
N ASP A 151 40.43 4.46 34.67
CA ASP A 151 39.83 4.15 35.97
C ASP A 151 39.49 2.66 36.01
N GLU A 152 40.17 1.94 36.91
CA GLU A 152 39.91 0.54 37.25
C GLU A 152 38.51 0.45 37.90
N VAL A 153 37.52 -0.05 37.16
CA VAL A 153 36.17 -0.31 37.68
C VAL A 153 35.95 -1.80 37.85
N ASP A 154 35.62 -2.16 39.10
CA ASP A 154 35.23 -3.48 39.60
C ASP A 154 34.19 -4.19 38.71
N TRP A 155 34.49 -5.44 38.36
CA TRP A 155 33.81 -6.25 37.34
C TRP A 155 32.68 -7.15 37.85
N ASP A 156 32.06 -6.82 38.99
CA ASP A 156 31.00 -7.65 39.59
C ASP A 156 29.58 -7.08 39.42
N ALA A 157 29.35 -6.31 38.36
CA ALA A 157 28.00 -5.92 37.94
C ALA A 157 27.52 -6.88 36.85
N GLU A 158 26.76 -7.91 37.24
CA GLU A 158 25.77 -8.59 36.39
C GLU A 158 24.84 -7.52 35.77
N THR A 159 25.33 -6.90 34.70
CA THR A 159 24.59 -5.93 33.91
C THR A 159 23.68 -6.79 33.06
N ALA A 160 22.47 -7.03 33.56
CA ALA A 160 21.39 -7.58 32.77
C ALA A 160 21.30 -6.74 31.50
N GLU A 161 21.80 -7.28 30.38
CA GLU A 161 21.60 -6.75 29.05
C GLU A 161 20.08 -6.76 28.82
N GLU A 162 19.43 -5.69 29.22
CA GLU A 162 18.05 -5.41 28.93
C GLU A 162 18.00 -5.20 27.42
N GLU A 163 17.86 -6.31 26.68
CA GLU A 163 17.73 -6.34 25.23
C GLU A 163 16.69 -5.29 24.85
N ALA A 164 17.17 -4.17 24.33
CA ALA A 164 16.32 -3.04 23.97
C ALA A 164 15.37 -3.54 22.89
N GLN A 165 14.15 -3.91 23.30
CA GLN A 165 13.12 -4.39 22.39
C GLN A 165 12.89 -3.27 21.38
N GLU A 166 13.28 -3.52 20.12
CA GLU A 166 13.12 -2.55 19.05
C GLU A 166 11.64 -2.11 19.05
N PRO A 167 11.37 -0.78 18.97
CA PRO A 167 10.00 -0.28 19.08
C PRO A 167 9.13 -0.90 17.99
N PHE A 168 8.14 -1.70 18.43
CA PHE A 168 7.17 -2.32 17.56
C PHE A 168 6.25 -1.24 16.98
N VAL A 169 6.29 -1.07 15.65
CA VAL A 169 5.39 -0.15 14.94
C VAL A 169 4.15 -0.89 14.49
N ASP A 170 2.99 -0.33 14.85
CA ASP A 170 1.67 -0.85 14.50
C ASP A 170 1.22 -0.29 13.13
N PHE A 171 0.38 -1.00 12.38
CA PHE A 171 -0.26 -0.48 11.16
C PHE A 171 -1.14 0.72 11.47
N ASN A 172 -1.64 0.84 12.71
CA ASN A 172 -2.32 2.05 13.18
C ASN A 172 -1.38 3.27 13.12
N ASP A 173 -0.11 3.15 13.50
CA ASP A 173 0.85 4.26 13.48
C ASP A 173 1.14 4.74 12.04
N LEU A 174 1.16 3.81 11.08
CA LEU A 174 1.28 4.14 9.65
C LEU A 174 0.06 4.91 9.16
N LEU A 175 -1.16 4.49 9.55
CA LEU A 175 -2.40 5.17 9.21
C LEU A 175 -2.50 6.57 9.82
N GLU A 176 -2.12 6.73 11.10
CA GLU A 176 -2.10 8.04 11.77
C GLU A 176 -1.19 9.05 11.04
N LYS A 177 -0.14 8.55 10.40
CA LYS A 177 0.80 9.35 9.59
C LYS A 177 0.38 9.48 8.12
N ASN A 178 -0.79 8.97 7.76
CA ASN A 178 -1.33 8.95 6.40
C ASN A 178 -0.37 8.28 5.39
N ILE A 179 0.28 7.20 5.83
CA ILE A 179 1.13 6.35 5.00
C ILE A 179 0.30 5.16 4.53
N ILE A 180 0.09 5.05 3.22
CA ILE A 180 -0.70 3.98 2.62
C ILE A 180 0.18 3.26 1.59
N PHE A 181 0.42 1.98 1.82
CA PHE A 181 1.11 1.12 0.87
C PHE A 181 0.12 0.40 -0.03
N LEU A 182 0.48 0.22 -1.29
CA LEU A 182 -0.25 -0.54 -2.29
C LEU A 182 0.33 -1.93 -2.47
N ASP A 183 -0.53 -2.89 -2.82
CA ASP A 183 -0.17 -4.20 -3.32
C ASP A 183 0.35 -4.12 -4.79
N ASN A 184 0.76 -5.26 -5.34
CA ASN A 184 1.22 -5.37 -6.72
C ASN A 184 0.12 -5.01 -7.75
N ALA A 185 -1.16 -5.21 -7.38
CA ALA A 185 -2.35 -4.83 -8.14
C ALA A 185 -2.76 -3.35 -7.97
N LYS A 186 -1.93 -2.53 -7.30
CA LYS A 186 -2.17 -1.10 -7.01
C LYS A 186 -3.40 -0.83 -6.11
N ARG A 187 -3.81 -1.80 -5.31
CA ARG A 187 -4.86 -1.65 -4.29
C ARG A 187 -4.22 -1.35 -2.95
N PRO A 188 -4.82 -0.51 -2.10
CA PRO A 188 -4.29 -0.25 -0.77
C PRO A 188 -4.28 -1.54 0.06
N LEU A 189 -3.15 -1.84 0.70
CA LEU A 189 -2.97 -3.01 1.57
C LEU A 189 -3.92 -2.95 2.77
N PHE A 190 -4.11 -1.76 3.31
CA PHE A 190 -5.01 -1.48 4.41
C PHE A 190 -5.74 -0.16 4.15
N THR A 191 -7.02 -0.09 4.54
CA THR A 191 -7.84 1.12 4.40
C THR A 191 -8.38 1.55 5.76
N ALA A 192 -8.49 2.86 6.00
CA ALA A 192 -9.03 3.41 7.26
C ALA A 192 -10.44 2.90 7.59
N VAL A 193 -11.24 2.57 6.56
CA VAL A 193 -12.57 1.96 6.72
C VAL A 193 -12.50 0.62 7.46
N GLN A 194 -11.43 -0.16 7.25
CA GLN A 194 -11.24 -1.48 7.87
C GLN A 194 -10.76 -1.38 9.33
N ALA A 195 -10.18 -0.24 9.73
CA ALA A 195 -9.82 0.02 11.13
C ALA A 195 -11.07 0.29 12.02
N GLY A 196 -12.25 0.47 11.40
CA GLY A 196 -13.40 1.05 12.09
C GLY A 196 -13.16 2.54 12.38
N MET A 197 -14.20 3.28 12.78
CA MET A 197 -14.08 4.71 13.12
C MET A 197 -13.19 4.92 14.35
N GLY A 198 -11.87 4.91 14.18
CA GLY A 198 -10.88 5.13 15.23
C GLY A 198 -10.56 3.91 16.10
N GLY A 199 -10.88 2.69 15.63
CA GLY A 199 -10.52 1.46 16.33
C GLY A 199 -9.08 1.04 16.04
N LYS A 200 -8.37 0.53 17.06
CA LYS A 200 -7.12 -0.19 16.83
C LYS A 200 -7.43 -1.49 16.09
N PHE A 201 -6.62 -1.85 15.09
CA PHE A 201 -6.71 -3.17 14.49
C PHE A 201 -6.60 -4.29 15.52
N SER A 202 -7.42 -5.33 15.35
CA SER A 202 -7.30 -6.55 16.15
C SER A 202 -6.01 -7.29 15.77
N LYS A 203 -5.45 -8.08 16.71
CA LYS A 203 -4.23 -8.88 16.45
C LYS A 203 -4.38 -9.80 15.22
N GLN A 204 -5.59 -10.31 14.96
CA GLN A 204 -5.87 -11.16 13.80
C GLN A 204 -5.80 -10.37 12.48
N VAL A 205 -6.35 -9.16 12.48
CA VAL A 205 -6.30 -8.27 11.30
C VAL A 205 -4.86 -7.81 11.03
N MET A 206 -4.09 -7.53 12.09
CA MET A 206 -2.67 -7.24 11.99
C MET A 206 -1.87 -8.37 11.34
N ALA A 207 -2.09 -9.61 11.79
CA ALA A 207 -1.45 -10.78 11.21
C ALA A 207 -1.82 -10.97 9.73
N LEU A 208 -3.09 -10.73 9.38
CA LEU A 208 -3.55 -10.79 8.00
C LEU A 208 -2.85 -9.76 7.10
N TYR A 209 -2.72 -8.51 7.55
CA TYR A 209 -2.01 -7.49 6.77
C TYR A 209 -0.52 -7.76 6.64
N MET A 210 0.11 -8.31 7.67
CA MET A 210 1.51 -8.73 7.59
C MET A 210 1.68 -9.83 6.53
N GLU A 211 0.79 -10.82 6.49
CA GLU A 211 0.84 -11.88 5.49
C GLU A 211 0.61 -11.36 4.05
N LEU A 212 -0.33 -10.42 3.88
CA LEU A 212 -0.55 -9.75 2.60
C LEU A 212 0.67 -8.94 2.15
N ALA A 213 1.32 -8.25 3.10
CA ALA A 213 2.55 -7.50 2.85
C ALA A 213 3.71 -8.43 2.44
N LEU A 214 3.91 -9.54 3.15
CA LEU A 214 4.90 -10.56 2.79
C LEU A 214 4.66 -11.12 1.40
N THR A 215 3.41 -11.48 1.10
CA THR A 215 3.01 -12.00 -0.21
C THR A 215 3.33 -10.99 -1.30
N ALA A 216 2.97 -9.72 -1.11
CA ALA A 216 3.23 -8.66 -2.09
C ALA A 216 4.75 -8.47 -2.38
N VAL A 217 5.60 -8.57 -1.35
CA VAL A 217 7.06 -8.50 -1.54
C VAL A 217 7.59 -9.74 -2.25
N ARG A 218 7.24 -10.94 -1.78
CA ARG A 218 7.73 -12.22 -2.33
C ARG A 218 7.32 -12.45 -3.78
N GLU A 219 6.09 -12.08 -4.15
CA GLU A 219 5.62 -12.14 -5.55
C GLU A 219 6.45 -11.28 -6.49
N CYS A 220 7.07 -10.21 -5.99
CA CYS A 220 7.89 -9.30 -6.78
C CYS A 220 9.35 -9.74 -6.88
N ALA A 221 9.82 -10.68 -6.05
CA ALA A 221 11.19 -11.20 -6.06
C ALA A 221 11.68 -11.68 -7.45
N PRO A 222 10.94 -12.51 -8.22
CA PRO A 222 11.41 -12.94 -9.53
C PRO A 222 11.55 -11.80 -10.55
N LEU A 223 10.84 -10.68 -10.33
CA LEU A 223 10.93 -9.49 -11.19
C LEU A 223 12.23 -8.70 -10.94
N THR A 224 12.94 -8.96 -9.84
CA THR A 224 14.20 -8.29 -9.50
C THR A 224 15.45 -9.05 -9.94
N SER A 225 15.32 -10.24 -10.56
CA SER A 225 16.42 -11.08 -11.06
C SER A 225 17.42 -10.34 -11.98
N GLY A 226 16.95 -9.31 -12.72
CA GLY A 226 17.79 -8.49 -13.60
C GLY A 226 18.42 -7.26 -12.95
N MET A 227 18.15 -7.00 -11.66
CA MET A 227 18.73 -5.86 -10.96
C MET A 227 20.15 -6.17 -10.47
N PRO A 228 21.03 -5.15 -10.36
CA PRO A 228 22.34 -5.36 -9.76
C PRO A 228 22.21 -5.83 -8.30
N PRO A 229 23.17 -6.62 -7.80
CA PRO A 229 23.22 -6.99 -6.39
C PRO A 229 23.35 -5.74 -5.50
N VAL A 230 23.00 -5.88 -4.23
CA VAL A 230 23.09 -4.79 -3.25
C VAL A 230 24.54 -4.34 -3.10
N ASP A 231 24.78 -3.03 -3.18
CA ASP A 231 26.12 -2.43 -3.27
C ASP A 231 26.76 -2.09 -1.91
N LYS A 232 25.99 -2.14 -0.82
CA LYS A 232 26.44 -1.73 0.51
C LYS A 232 25.58 -2.31 1.64
N GLY A 233 26.12 -2.24 2.86
CA GLY A 233 25.40 -2.61 4.08
C GLY A 233 25.47 -4.12 4.37
N PRO A 234 24.67 -4.62 5.33
CA PRO A 234 24.78 -6.01 5.80
C PRO A 234 24.49 -7.08 4.74
N CYS A 235 23.86 -6.69 3.64
CA CYS A 235 23.47 -7.57 2.54
C CYS A 235 24.27 -7.34 1.26
N GLU A 236 25.42 -6.67 1.35
CA GLU A 236 26.29 -6.41 0.21
C GLU A 236 26.61 -7.71 -0.57
N GLY A 237 26.51 -7.62 -1.89
CA GLY A 237 26.76 -8.72 -2.81
C GLY A 237 25.62 -9.73 -2.96
N LYS A 238 24.59 -9.70 -2.11
CA LYS A 238 23.40 -10.56 -2.24
C LYS A 238 22.50 -10.08 -3.37
N SER A 239 21.85 -11.02 -4.07
CA SER A 239 20.88 -10.69 -5.10
C SER A 239 19.58 -10.17 -4.47
N LEU A 240 18.94 -9.19 -5.11
CA LEU A 240 17.70 -8.63 -4.58
C LEU A 240 16.54 -9.65 -4.63
N GLU A 241 16.59 -10.57 -5.60
CA GLU A 241 15.64 -11.68 -5.72
C GLU A 241 15.69 -12.59 -4.48
N ASP A 242 16.87 -13.04 -4.07
CA ASP A 242 17.02 -13.91 -2.89
C ASP A 242 16.54 -13.20 -1.63
N LEU A 243 16.93 -11.93 -1.44
CA LEU A 243 16.53 -11.14 -0.27
C LEU A 243 15.01 -10.92 -0.19
N MET A 244 14.35 -10.67 -1.31
CA MET A 244 12.90 -10.47 -1.35
C MET A 244 12.13 -11.80 -1.24
N ALA A 245 12.70 -12.92 -1.70
CA ALA A 245 12.10 -14.23 -1.58
C ALA A 245 12.11 -14.74 -0.12
N GLU A 246 13.21 -14.47 0.60
CA GLU A 246 13.43 -14.94 1.98
C GLU A 246 12.90 -13.98 3.05
N VAL A 247 12.32 -12.84 2.67
CA VAL A 247 11.83 -11.81 3.60
C VAL A 247 10.92 -12.39 4.70
N GLY A 248 11.19 -12.05 5.96
CA GLY A 248 10.39 -12.44 7.11
C GLY A 248 9.49 -11.32 7.66
N PRO A 249 8.59 -11.65 8.61
CA PRO A 249 7.76 -10.64 9.29
C PRO A 249 8.59 -9.56 10.00
N ASP A 250 9.70 -9.96 10.62
CA ASP A 250 10.63 -9.07 11.33
C ASP A 250 11.25 -8.02 10.40
N ASP A 251 11.63 -8.40 9.19
CA ASP A 251 12.23 -7.50 8.20
C ASP A 251 11.22 -6.45 7.72
N LEU A 252 9.97 -6.86 7.52
CA LEU A 252 8.87 -5.95 7.21
C LEU A 252 8.56 -5.01 8.36
N LEU A 253 8.57 -5.49 9.61
CA LEU A 253 8.39 -4.63 10.78
C LEU A 253 9.48 -3.56 10.84
N ARG A 254 10.74 -3.93 10.60
CA ARG A 254 11.86 -2.96 10.53
C ARG A 254 11.67 -1.94 9.42
N PHE A 255 11.22 -2.38 8.25
CA PHE A 255 10.89 -1.47 7.15
C PHE A 255 9.75 -0.51 7.52
N PHE A 256 8.68 -1.01 8.14
CA PHE A 256 7.57 -0.16 8.58
C PHE A 256 7.99 0.82 9.66
N THR A 257 8.86 0.41 10.60
CA THR A 257 9.47 1.31 11.58
C THR A 257 10.29 2.41 10.91
N PHE A 258 11.08 2.07 9.89
CA PHE A 258 11.79 3.04 9.07
C PHE A 258 10.83 4.01 8.37
N ALA A 259 9.80 3.50 7.69
CA ALA A 259 8.81 4.34 7.01
C ALA A 259 8.09 5.30 7.98
N CYS A 260 7.75 4.81 9.18
CA CYS A 260 7.16 5.59 10.26
C CYS A 260 8.09 6.69 10.76
N LYS A 261 9.40 6.42 10.87
CA LYS A 261 10.41 7.42 11.28
C LYS A 261 10.59 8.50 10.22
N PHE A 262 10.48 8.15 8.95
CA PHE A 262 10.64 9.05 7.80
C PHE A 262 9.32 9.38 7.11
N ALA A 263 8.25 9.57 7.88
CA ALA A 263 6.89 9.70 7.39
C ALA A 263 6.68 10.79 6.33
N ALA A 264 7.42 11.90 6.41
CA ALA A 264 7.32 13.00 5.43
C ALA A 264 7.61 12.55 3.98
N SER A 265 8.45 11.52 3.80
CA SER A 265 8.77 10.97 2.48
C SER A 265 7.63 10.10 1.90
N TYR A 266 6.82 9.51 2.79
CA TYR A 266 5.80 8.52 2.45
C TYR A 266 4.37 9.09 2.47
N SER A 267 4.10 10.09 3.30
CA SER A 267 2.77 10.62 3.54
C SER A 267 2.18 11.29 2.29
N GLY A 268 0.88 11.04 2.04
CA GLY A 268 0.14 11.64 0.94
C GLY A 268 0.47 11.09 -0.45
N LYS A 269 1.27 10.03 -0.54
CA LYS A 269 1.61 9.33 -1.79
C LYS A 269 1.26 7.86 -1.66
N ASN A 270 0.84 7.27 -2.78
CA ASN A 270 0.53 5.85 -2.84
C ASN A 270 1.75 5.11 -3.41
N PHE A 271 2.49 4.44 -2.53
CA PHE A 271 3.68 3.67 -2.91
C PHE A 271 3.37 2.18 -2.96
N ARG A 272 3.89 1.48 -3.96
CA ARG A 272 3.87 0.01 -3.96
C ARG A 272 4.86 -0.51 -2.92
N LEU A 273 4.39 -1.37 -2.03
CA LEU A 273 5.20 -1.89 -0.93
C LEU A 273 6.48 -2.56 -1.45
N SER A 274 6.34 -3.46 -2.41
CA SER A 274 7.44 -4.22 -3.02
C SER A 274 8.53 -3.33 -3.60
N GLU A 275 8.16 -2.27 -4.34
CA GLU A 275 9.12 -1.32 -4.93
C GLU A 275 9.84 -0.49 -3.87
N THR A 276 9.12 0.01 -2.86
CA THR A 276 9.74 0.77 -1.77
C THR A 276 10.62 -0.09 -0.87
N PHE A 277 10.24 -1.34 -0.64
CA PHE A 277 11.02 -2.30 0.13
C PHE A 277 12.31 -2.67 -0.60
N ALA A 278 12.22 -2.97 -1.91
CA ALA A 278 13.38 -3.16 -2.78
C ALA A 278 14.34 -1.96 -2.73
N THR A 279 13.81 -0.74 -2.83
CA THR A 279 14.61 0.49 -2.74
C THR A 279 15.27 0.65 -1.37
N TRP A 280 14.60 0.23 -0.29
CA TRP A 280 15.16 0.26 1.06
C TRP A 280 16.33 -0.73 1.18
N LEU A 281 16.19 -1.96 0.67
CA LEU A 281 17.27 -2.96 0.62
C LEU A 281 18.48 -2.46 -0.20
N MET A 282 18.24 -1.91 -1.40
CA MET A 282 19.29 -1.32 -2.23
C MET A 282 20.01 -0.14 -1.56
N ASN A 283 19.42 0.46 -0.52
CA ASN A 283 20.05 1.49 0.26
C ASN A 283 20.87 0.96 1.45
N GLY A 284 21.09 -0.34 1.53
CA GLY A 284 21.90 -1.00 2.56
C GLY A 284 21.15 -1.18 3.87
N ALA A 285 19.84 -1.37 3.80
CA ALA A 285 19.02 -1.63 4.97
C ALA A 285 19.42 -2.93 5.68
N PRO A 286 19.35 -2.97 7.02
CA PRO A 286 19.58 -4.19 7.78
C PRO A 286 18.36 -5.11 7.72
N ILE A 287 18.58 -6.34 7.25
CA ILE A 287 17.66 -7.48 7.42
C ILE A 287 18.39 -8.57 8.22
N LYS A 288 17.62 -9.43 8.89
CA LYS A 288 18.16 -10.50 9.75
C LYS A 288 18.67 -11.69 8.93
#